data_AF-A0A398DG36-F1
#
_entry.id   AF-A0A398DG36-F1
#
_cell.length_a   1.000
_cell.length_b   1.000
_cell.length_c   1.000
_cell.angle_alpha   90.00
_cell.angle_beta   90.00
_cell.angle_gamma   90.00
#
_symmetry.space_group_name_H-M   'P 1'
#
loop_
_entity.id
_entity.type
_entity.pdbx_description
1 polymer ?
#
loop_
_entity_poly.entity_id
_entity_poly.type
_entity_poly.pdbx_seq_one_letter_code
_entity_poly.pdbx_strand_id
1 'polypeptide(L)'
;MESQEWTSSIVQDGDSCWLVVVGSDVSPSTSARVHALQRAVETLHPAWLVETVLGYCSLGLIVRPLQASVEEVEELVSTATKNVMVAPSVHPRTVTIPVCYGGACGPDMEVVCRQSGLSEQEVVQRHVAAGYQCSMLGFLPGFPYLMGLDPQLATPRLATPRTVVPAGSVGIAGTQTGVYPVSSPGAWNIIGRTPLTLFEPSREQHSLVQAGDVVRFSPISLQEFEEKQSDEFTCYPQICDVSEQDVGGCDVLEPGMLTTVQDEGRWGLQNMGIPVSGAMDRQALALGNFLVGNEEGAAALEITLSGPCLVFTTDALVALTGADMGLQVDGRDIPAWTAVLVRTGSVLSMTGCIGAGCRAWLCVAGGIDVPYVLGSRSTLLRAALGGFRGRALRARDSLHLH
;
A
#
# COMPACT_ATOMS: atom_id res chain seq x y z
N MET A 1 37.35 -11.24 -11.93
CA MET A 1 36.01 -11.09 -11.35
C MET A 1 35.13 -12.11 -12.04
N GLU A 2 34.82 -13.21 -11.37
CA GLU A 2 33.97 -14.26 -11.94
C GLU A 2 32.56 -13.72 -12.11
N SER A 3 32.03 -13.79 -13.33
CA SER A 3 30.59 -13.85 -13.53
C SER A 3 30.12 -15.10 -12.79
N GLN A 4 29.58 -14.95 -11.59
CA GLN A 4 28.88 -16.07 -10.96
C GLN A 4 27.65 -16.31 -11.82
N GLU A 5 27.72 -17.29 -12.73
CA GLU A 5 26.54 -17.87 -13.34
C GLU A 5 25.67 -18.43 -12.21
N TRP A 6 24.42 -17.97 -12.17
CA TRP A 6 23.48 -18.30 -11.13
C TRP A 6 22.15 -18.55 -11.82
N THR A 7 21.53 -19.67 -11.46
CA THR A 7 20.34 -20.17 -12.14
C THR A 7 19.12 -19.39 -11.66
N SER A 8 18.39 -18.79 -12.61
CA SER A 8 17.05 -18.25 -12.37
C SER A 8 16.00 -19.15 -13.03
N SER A 9 14.78 -19.12 -12.49
CA SER A 9 13.60 -19.72 -13.13
C SER A 9 12.50 -18.69 -13.20
N ILE A 10 11.72 -18.73 -14.28
CA ILE A 10 10.60 -17.80 -14.50
C ILE A 10 9.30 -18.58 -14.34
N VAL A 11 8.38 -18.03 -13.56
CA VAL A 11 7.06 -18.62 -13.31
C VAL A 11 6.01 -17.55 -13.52
N GLN A 12 4.93 -17.87 -14.24
CA GLN A 12 3.78 -16.98 -14.33
C GLN A 12 3.04 -16.99 -12.99
N ASP A 13 2.85 -15.81 -12.37
CA ASP A 13 2.18 -15.66 -11.08
C ASP A 13 0.88 -14.83 -11.25
N GLY A 14 -0.12 -15.47 -11.83
CA GLY A 14 -1.38 -14.82 -12.23
C GLY A 14 -1.30 -14.10 -13.58
N ASP A 15 -2.32 -13.31 -13.89
CA ASP A 15 -2.53 -12.74 -15.23
C ASP A 15 -1.66 -11.50 -15.52
N SER A 16 -0.98 -10.96 -14.51
CA SER A 16 -0.28 -9.66 -14.57
C SER A 16 1.09 -9.66 -13.89
N CYS A 17 1.64 -10.83 -13.58
CA CYS A 17 2.95 -10.92 -12.94
C CYS A 17 3.74 -12.12 -13.46
N TRP A 18 5.02 -11.88 -13.72
CA TRP A 18 6.02 -12.92 -13.91
C TRP A 18 6.98 -12.90 -12.72
N LEU A 19 7.11 -14.03 -12.04
CA LEU A 19 8.01 -14.20 -10.92
C LEU A 19 9.33 -14.78 -11.40
N VAL A 20 10.41 -14.00 -11.29
CA VAL A 20 11.77 -14.47 -11.51
C VAL A 20 12.31 -14.97 -10.18
N VAL A 21 12.48 -16.27 -10.03
CA VAL A 21 13.06 -16.89 -8.84
C VAL A 21 14.55 -17.05 -9.04
N VAL A 22 15.27 -16.68 -8.00
CA VAL A 22 16.67 -16.26 -8.08
C VAL A 22 17.55 -17.01 -7.06
N GLY A 23 16.91 -17.67 -6.10
CA GLY A 23 17.51 -18.54 -5.09
C GLY A 23 16.42 -19.19 -4.25
N SER A 24 16.81 -20.02 -3.28
CA SER A 24 15.87 -20.65 -2.34
C SER A 24 16.13 -20.27 -0.88
N ASP A 25 17.27 -19.65 -0.58
CA ASP A 25 17.70 -19.26 0.75
C ASP A 25 17.54 -17.75 0.97
N VAL A 26 17.01 -17.39 2.15
CA VAL A 26 16.92 -15.99 2.59
C VAL A 26 18.28 -15.57 3.16
N SER A 27 19.16 -15.08 2.28
CA SER A 27 20.52 -14.64 2.65
C SER A 27 20.87 -13.25 2.09
N PRO A 28 21.83 -12.54 2.71
CA PRO A 28 22.38 -11.29 2.16
C PRO A 28 22.86 -11.41 0.71
N SER A 29 23.48 -12.53 0.35
CA SER A 29 23.93 -12.79 -1.02
C SER A 29 22.76 -12.89 -1.99
N THR A 30 21.73 -13.68 -1.66
CA THR A 30 20.55 -13.83 -2.53
C THR A 30 19.83 -12.49 -2.70
N SER A 31 19.63 -11.74 -1.61
CA SER A 31 19.02 -10.41 -1.64
C SER A 31 19.82 -9.42 -2.51
N ALA A 32 21.15 -9.40 -2.39
CA ALA A 32 22.01 -8.53 -3.18
C ALA A 32 21.89 -8.82 -4.69
N ARG A 33 21.75 -10.10 -5.04
CA ARG A 33 21.60 -10.48 -6.43
C ARG A 33 20.21 -10.16 -6.99
N VAL A 34 19.13 -10.34 -6.20
CA VAL A 34 17.77 -9.90 -6.59
C VAL A 34 17.76 -8.38 -6.86
N HIS A 35 18.39 -7.59 -5.99
CA HIS A 35 18.51 -6.13 -6.19
C HIS A 35 19.31 -5.78 -7.45
N ALA A 36 20.36 -6.54 -7.75
CA ALA A 36 21.15 -6.33 -8.95
C ALA A 36 20.35 -6.67 -10.23
N LEU A 37 19.56 -7.74 -10.18
CA LEU A 37 18.64 -8.10 -11.26
C LEU A 37 17.58 -7.01 -11.47
N GLN A 38 16.97 -6.49 -10.39
CA GLN A 38 16.00 -5.39 -10.47
C GLN A 38 16.59 -4.19 -11.21
N ARG A 39 17.76 -3.70 -10.78
CA ARG A 39 18.43 -2.55 -11.43
C ARG A 39 18.71 -2.81 -12.91
N ALA A 40 19.13 -4.03 -13.26
CA ALA A 40 19.39 -4.41 -14.65
C ALA A 40 18.10 -4.40 -15.49
N VAL A 41 17.00 -4.96 -14.96
CA VAL A 41 15.68 -4.95 -15.61
C VAL A 41 15.16 -3.51 -15.79
N GLU A 42 15.23 -2.68 -14.75
CA GLU A 42 14.78 -1.29 -14.79
C GLU A 42 15.61 -0.44 -15.77
N THR A 43 16.90 -0.75 -15.94
CA THR A 43 17.75 -0.09 -16.94
C THR A 43 17.36 -0.44 -18.38
N LEU A 44 16.90 -1.68 -18.61
CA LEU A 44 16.42 -2.11 -19.94
C LEU A 44 15.05 -1.52 -20.28
N HIS A 45 14.25 -1.18 -19.26
CA HIS A 45 13.01 -0.41 -19.35
C HIS A 45 12.05 -0.83 -20.49
N PRO A 46 11.68 -2.13 -20.59
CA PRO A 46 10.78 -2.59 -21.64
C PRO A 46 9.39 -1.96 -21.51
N ALA A 47 8.76 -1.62 -22.64
CA ALA A 47 7.51 -0.86 -22.66
C ALA A 47 6.32 -1.57 -21.97
N TRP A 48 6.34 -2.89 -21.90
CA TRP A 48 5.29 -3.70 -21.29
C TRP A 48 5.39 -3.84 -19.77
N LEU A 49 6.53 -3.48 -19.18
CA LEU A 49 6.79 -3.59 -17.75
C LEU A 49 6.18 -2.38 -17.03
N VAL A 50 5.29 -2.64 -16.08
CA VAL A 50 4.63 -1.63 -15.27
C VAL A 50 5.50 -1.26 -14.07
N GLU A 51 5.94 -2.26 -13.32
CA GLU A 51 6.82 -2.08 -12.16
C GLU A 51 7.49 -3.39 -11.77
N THR A 52 8.52 -3.29 -10.93
CA THR A 52 9.20 -4.45 -10.35
C THR A 52 8.90 -4.52 -8.85
N VAL A 53 8.80 -5.72 -8.28
CA VAL A 53 8.51 -5.94 -6.86
C VAL A 53 9.54 -6.90 -6.26
N LEU A 54 10.28 -6.44 -5.26
CA LEU A 54 11.30 -7.25 -4.60
C LEU A 54 10.68 -8.28 -3.65
N GLY A 55 11.09 -9.54 -3.81
CA GLY A 55 11.01 -10.58 -2.79
C GLY A 55 12.38 -10.86 -2.18
N TYR A 56 12.43 -11.77 -1.20
CA TYR A 56 13.72 -12.22 -0.63
C TYR A 56 14.60 -12.95 -1.66
N CYS A 57 13.98 -13.83 -2.42
CA CYS A 57 14.64 -14.75 -3.35
C CYS A 57 14.07 -14.66 -4.76
N SER A 58 13.29 -13.61 -5.03
CA SER A 58 12.57 -13.46 -6.28
C SER A 58 12.35 -11.98 -6.63
N LEU A 59 12.14 -11.72 -7.92
CA LEU A 59 11.73 -10.44 -8.46
C LEU A 59 10.40 -10.63 -9.20
N GLY A 60 9.35 -9.95 -8.75
CA GLY A 60 8.09 -9.87 -9.49
C GLY A 60 8.20 -8.81 -10.58
N LEU A 61 7.83 -9.17 -11.81
CA LEU A 61 7.71 -8.28 -12.95
C LEU A 61 6.22 -8.06 -13.20
N ILE A 62 5.71 -6.89 -12.80
CA ILE A 62 4.31 -6.55 -12.99
C ILE A 62 4.12 -6.07 -14.42
N VAL A 63 3.18 -6.68 -15.13
CA VAL A 63 2.89 -6.41 -16.54
C VAL A 63 1.41 -6.11 -16.71
N ARG A 64 1.05 -5.34 -17.75
CA ARG A 64 -0.36 -5.29 -18.14
C ARG A 64 -0.73 -6.62 -18.80
N PRO A 65 -1.92 -7.20 -18.50
CA PRO A 65 -2.37 -8.42 -19.16
C PRO A 65 -2.22 -8.34 -20.67
N LEU A 66 -1.77 -9.43 -21.28
CA LEU A 66 -1.63 -9.58 -22.74
C LEU A 66 -0.60 -8.65 -23.41
N GLN A 67 0.21 -7.91 -22.65
CA GLN A 67 1.25 -7.02 -23.21
C GLN A 67 2.66 -7.60 -23.23
N ALA A 68 2.88 -8.78 -22.62
CA ALA A 68 4.18 -9.45 -22.62
C ALA A 68 4.01 -10.95 -22.86
N SER A 69 4.76 -11.51 -23.81
CA SER A 69 4.88 -12.96 -24.00
C SER A 69 5.92 -13.56 -23.06
N VAL A 70 5.89 -14.88 -22.87
CA VAL A 70 6.89 -15.57 -22.04
C VAL A 70 8.29 -15.43 -22.63
N GLU A 71 8.41 -15.44 -23.95
CA GLU A 71 9.68 -15.31 -24.67
C GLU A 71 10.30 -13.92 -24.46
N GLU A 72 9.50 -12.86 -24.49
CA GLU A 72 9.97 -11.48 -24.22
C GLU A 72 10.48 -11.33 -22.79
N VAL A 73 9.81 -11.97 -21.83
CA VAL A 73 10.23 -11.99 -20.42
C VAL A 73 11.51 -12.78 -20.25
N GLU A 74 11.62 -13.97 -20.87
CA GLU A 74 12.83 -14.79 -20.85
C GLU A 74 14.02 -14.06 -21.45
N GLU A 75 13.83 -13.37 -22.58
CA GLU A 75 14.88 -12.57 -23.23
C GLU A 75 15.33 -11.41 -22.34
N LEU A 76 14.39 -10.68 -21.73
CA LEU A 76 14.69 -9.61 -20.78
C LEU A 76 15.52 -10.14 -19.61
N VAL A 77 15.06 -11.21 -18.95
CA VAL A 77 15.73 -11.77 -17.77
C VAL A 77 17.11 -12.33 -18.14
N SER A 78 17.23 -13.01 -19.28
CA SER A 78 18.51 -13.52 -19.79
C SER A 78 19.50 -12.38 -20.04
N THR A 79 19.04 -11.31 -20.69
CA THR A 79 19.85 -10.11 -20.96
C THR A 79 20.25 -9.40 -19.67
N ALA A 80 19.29 -9.19 -18.77
CA ALA A 80 19.53 -8.58 -17.47
C ALA A 80 20.57 -9.39 -16.68
N THR A 81 20.39 -10.70 -16.57
CA THR A 81 21.29 -11.62 -15.81
C THR A 81 22.72 -11.61 -16.35
N LYS A 82 22.90 -11.59 -17.68
CA LYS A 82 24.23 -11.47 -18.31
C LYS A 82 24.90 -10.12 -18.01
N ASN A 83 24.11 -9.06 -17.92
CA ASN A 83 24.56 -7.71 -17.64
C ASN A 83 24.65 -7.39 -16.13
N VAL A 84 24.24 -8.32 -15.25
CA VAL A 84 24.43 -8.18 -13.80
C VAL A 84 25.92 -8.28 -13.51
N MET A 85 26.60 -7.14 -13.56
CA MET A 85 27.74 -6.95 -12.70
C MET A 85 27.18 -6.77 -11.29
N VAL A 86 27.47 -7.72 -10.39
CA VAL A 86 27.37 -7.46 -8.95
C VAL A 86 28.46 -6.45 -8.62
N ALA A 87 28.21 -5.18 -8.96
CA ALA A 87 29.13 -4.10 -8.67
C ALA A 87 29.29 -4.03 -7.14
N PRO A 88 30.51 -4.17 -6.61
CA PRO A 88 30.73 -3.82 -5.22
C PRO A 88 30.57 -2.31 -5.10
N SER A 89 29.71 -1.89 -4.17
CA SER A 89 29.56 -0.52 -3.67
C SER A 89 28.76 0.48 -4.52
N VAL A 90 27.45 0.50 -4.30
CA VAL A 90 26.91 1.71 -3.64
C VAL A 90 27.11 1.44 -2.15
N HIS A 91 27.79 2.32 -1.42
CA HIS A 91 27.85 2.18 0.03
C HIS A 91 26.39 2.23 0.52
N PRO A 92 25.87 1.15 1.13
CA PRO A 92 24.46 1.12 1.49
C PRO A 92 24.19 2.25 2.47
N ARG A 93 23.18 3.06 2.17
CA ARG A 93 22.78 4.17 3.03
C ARG A 93 22.44 3.59 4.40
N THR A 94 23.04 4.15 5.45
CA THR A 94 22.76 3.74 6.82
C THR A 94 21.67 4.64 7.39
N VAL A 95 20.56 4.05 7.82
CA VAL A 95 19.43 4.74 8.47
C VAL A 95 19.44 4.39 9.96
N THR A 96 19.54 5.40 10.82
CA THR A 96 19.51 5.20 12.29
C THR A 96 18.11 5.49 12.81
N ILE A 97 17.49 4.51 13.48
CA ILE A 97 16.14 4.60 14.04
C ILE A 97 16.24 4.63 15.58
N PRO A 98 15.86 5.74 16.25
CA PRO A 98 15.80 5.80 17.70
C PRO A 98 14.62 4.98 18.23
N VAL A 99 14.82 4.22 19.30
CA VAL A 99 13.82 3.30 19.86
C VAL A 99 13.77 3.43 21.38
N CYS A 100 12.58 3.70 21.91
CA CYS A 100 12.28 3.52 23.33
C CYS A 100 11.91 2.06 23.56
N TYR A 101 12.76 1.33 24.28
CA TYR A 101 12.59 -0.10 24.55
C TYR A 101 11.78 -0.37 25.82
N GLY A 102 11.11 -1.53 25.86
CA GLY A 102 10.44 -2.04 27.05
C GLY A 102 9.24 -1.20 27.51
N GLY A 103 8.73 -1.53 28.71
CA GLY A 103 7.58 -0.86 29.31
C GLY A 103 6.36 -0.79 28.38
N ALA A 104 5.72 0.38 28.33
CA ALA A 104 4.58 0.62 27.45
C ALA A 104 4.93 0.63 25.95
N CYS A 105 6.18 0.94 25.59
CA CYS A 105 6.66 0.94 24.20
C CYS A 105 7.00 -0.47 23.70
N GLY A 106 7.35 -1.39 24.60
CA GLY A 106 7.77 -2.77 24.31
C GLY A 106 7.09 -3.80 25.19
N PRO A 107 5.77 -4.01 25.06
CA PRO A 107 5.00 -4.87 25.96
C PRO A 107 5.39 -6.35 25.91
N ASP A 108 6.11 -6.80 24.89
CA ASP A 108 6.57 -8.19 24.74
C ASP A 108 8.06 -8.37 25.05
N MET A 109 8.73 -7.36 25.60
CA MET A 109 10.15 -7.45 25.96
C MET A 109 10.42 -8.66 26.89
N GLU A 110 9.54 -8.88 27.87
CA GLU A 110 9.64 -10.03 28.79
C GLU A 110 9.51 -11.38 28.09
N VAL A 111 8.75 -11.46 27.00
CA VAL A 111 8.60 -12.69 26.20
C VAL A 111 9.93 -13.01 25.53
N VAL A 112 10.56 -12.02 24.91
CA VAL A 112 11.86 -12.16 24.25
C VAL A 112 12.95 -12.49 25.27
N CYS A 113 12.97 -11.85 26.43
CA CYS A 113 13.90 -12.15 27.52
C CYS A 113 13.79 -13.61 27.97
N ARG A 114 12.57 -14.10 28.21
CA ARG A 114 12.30 -15.47 28.64
C ARG A 114 12.70 -16.51 27.59
N GLN A 115 12.43 -16.23 26.31
CA GLN A 115 12.76 -17.13 25.21
C GLN A 115 14.28 -17.23 24.98
N SER A 116 14.98 -16.10 25.10
CA SER A 116 16.42 -15.99 24.85
C SER A 116 17.29 -16.34 26.07
N GLY A 117 16.72 -16.32 27.27
CA GLY A 117 17.45 -16.46 28.53
C GLY A 117 18.29 -15.22 28.91
N LEU A 118 18.01 -14.08 28.27
CA LEU A 118 18.74 -12.82 28.45
C LEU A 118 17.97 -11.85 29.34
N SER A 119 18.70 -10.95 29.99
CA SER A 119 18.11 -9.75 30.59
C SER A 119 17.65 -8.75 29.51
N GLU A 120 16.74 -7.84 29.88
CA GLU A 120 16.29 -6.77 28.98
C GLU A 120 17.46 -5.93 28.44
N GLN A 121 18.45 -5.62 29.29
CA GLN A 121 19.63 -4.86 28.87
C GLN A 121 20.45 -5.61 27.82
N GLU A 122 20.62 -6.93 27.96
CA GLU A 122 21.33 -7.76 26.98
C GLU A 122 20.55 -7.88 25.67
N VAL A 123 19.21 -7.99 25.73
CA VAL A 123 18.35 -7.96 24.53
C VAL A 123 18.53 -6.66 23.76
N VAL A 124 18.45 -5.52 24.47
CA VAL A 124 18.63 -4.18 23.85
C VAL A 124 20.04 -4.06 23.27
N GLN A 125 21.08 -4.44 24.02
CA GLN A 125 22.47 -4.35 23.57
C GLN A 125 22.70 -5.15 22.28
N ARG A 126 22.18 -6.38 22.20
CA ARG A 126 22.30 -7.23 21.01
C ARG A 126 21.50 -6.67 19.83
N HIS A 127 20.30 -6.16 20.08
CA HIS A 127 19.47 -5.57 19.04
C HIS A 127 20.06 -4.25 18.48
N VAL A 128 20.77 -3.47 19.30
CA VAL A 128 21.41 -2.22 18.89
C VAL A 128 22.77 -2.46 18.22
N ALA A 129 23.50 -3.51 18.61
CA ALA A 129 24.83 -3.81 18.07
C ALA A 129 24.81 -4.26 16.59
N ALA A 130 23.68 -4.79 16.11
CA ALA A 130 23.55 -5.28 14.75
C ALA A 130 23.29 -4.16 13.72
N GLY A 131 23.85 -4.34 12.52
CA GLY A 131 23.44 -3.61 11.33
C GLY A 131 22.48 -4.49 10.53
N TYR A 132 21.28 -4.02 10.28
CA TYR A 132 20.23 -4.80 9.66
C TYR A 132 20.08 -4.46 8.18
N GLN A 133 20.16 -5.45 7.30
CA GLN A 133 19.95 -5.22 5.88
C GLN A 133 18.46 -5.18 5.56
N CYS A 134 17.98 -4.11 4.94
CA CYS A 134 16.62 -4.02 4.42
C CYS A 134 16.56 -4.72 3.05
N SER A 135 15.99 -5.93 3.01
CA SER A 135 15.89 -6.69 1.75
C SER A 135 14.77 -6.23 0.85
N MET A 136 13.63 -5.86 1.42
CA MET A 136 12.46 -5.41 0.67
C MET A 136 11.57 -4.57 1.60
N LEU A 137 10.72 -3.75 1.00
CA LEU A 137 9.62 -3.10 1.69
C LEU A 137 8.32 -3.79 1.27
N GLY A 138 7.36 -3.95 2.19
CA GLY A 138 6.13 -4.67 1.87
C GLY A 138 5.24 -4.90 3.07
N PHE A 139 4.10 -5.56 2.92
CA PHE A 139 3.03 -5.74 3.94
C PHE A 139 2.24 -4.47 4.27
N LEU A 140 2.92 -3.34 4.45
CA LEU A 140 2.34 -2.00 4.61
C LEU A 140 3.24 -0.96 3.91
N PRO A 141 2.73 0.23 3.56
CA PRO A 141 3.54 1.30 2.99
C PRO A 141 4.78 1.60 3.83
N GLY A 142 5.96 1.36 3.27
CA GLY A 142 7.26 1.61 3.92
C GLY A 142 7.66 0.65 5.04
N PHE A 143 6.95 -0.47 5.25
CA PHE A 143 7.35 -1.45 6.28
C PHE A 143 8.62 -2.20 5.83
N PRO A 144 9.73 -2.09 6.57
CA PRO A 144 10.99 -2.70 6.18
C PRO A 144 11.12 -4.12 6.72
N TYR A 145 11.47 -5.05 5.83
CA TYR A 145 11.88 -6.40 6.21
C TYR A 145 13.39 -6.46 6.45
N LEU A 146 13.76 -6.51 7.73
CA LEU A 146 15.14 -6.39 8.18
C LEU A 146 15.75 -7.76 8.48
N MET A 147 16.87 -8.05 7.82
CA MET A 147 17.68 -9.25 8.04
C MET A 147 18.88 -8.96 8.95
N GLY A 148 19.41 -10.01 9.58
CA GLY A 148 20.61 -9.90 10.44
C GLY A 148 20.31 -9.86 11.94
N LEU A 149 19.11 -10.29 12.35
CA LEU A 149 18.79 -10.46 13.77
C LEU A 149 19.71 -11.51 14.40
N ASP A 150 20.27 -11.19 15.56
CA ASP A 150 21.00 -12.14 16.40
C ASP A 150 20.11 -13.37 16.65
N PRO A 151 20.56 -14.59 16.27
CA PRO A 151 19.78 -15.81 16.45
C PRO A 151 19.32 -16.04 17.90
N GLN A 152 20.04 -15.52 18.89
CA GLN A 152 19.64 -15.63 20.30
C GLN A 152 18.39 -14.83 20.64
N LEU A 153 18.07 -13.78 19.87
CA LEU A 153 16.85 -12.98 20.04
C LEU A 153 15.64 -13.58 19.31
N ALA A 154 15.85 -14.63 18.50
CA ALA A 154 14.81 -15.17 17.65
C ALA A 154 13.61 -15.68 18.47
N THR A 155 12.45 -15.09 18.25
CA THR A 155 11.23 -15.34 19.04
C THR A 155 10.05 -15.57 18.10
N PRO A 156 9.33 -16.71 18.17
CA PRO A 156 8.18 -16.99 17.31
C PRO A 156 7.09 -15.93 17.38
N ARG A 157 6.26 -15.83 16.34
CA ARG A 157 5.07 -14.97 16.34
C ARG A 157 4.11 -15.37 17.47
N LEU A 158 3.35 -14.40 17.96
CA LEU A 158 2.19 -14.66 18.81
C LEU A 158 1.21 -15.59 18.10
N ALA A 159 0.61 -16.53 18.85
CA ALA A 159 -0.39 -17.45 18.32
C ALA A 159 -1.65 -16.72 17.84
N THR A 160 -2.04 -15.65 18.54
CA THR A 160 -3.16 -14.79 18.17
C THR A 160 -2.63 -13.38 17.88
N PRO A 161 -2.80 -12.86 16.65
CA PRO A 161 -2.42 -11.49 16.32
C PRO A 161 -3.18 -10.47 17.17
N ARG A 162 -2.51 -9.37 17.54
CA ARG A 162 -3.18 -8.17 18.08
C ARG A 162 -4.06 -7.56 17.01
N THR A 163 -5.21 -7.03 17.44
CA THR A 163 -6.09 -6.23 16.59
C THR A 163 -5.44 -4.90 16.20
N VAL A 164 -4.64 -4.32 17.11
CA VAL A 164 -3.92 -3.07 16.87
C VAL A 164 -2.51 -3.16 17.45
N VAL A 165 -1.51 -3.00 16.58
CA VAL A 165 -0.12 -2.67 16.89
C VAL A 165 0.07 -1.20 16.52
N PRO A 166 0.47 -0.32 17.45
CA PRO A 166 0.66 1.10 17.16
C PRO A 166 1.73 1.35 16.09
N ALA A 167 1.53 2.38 15.25
CA ALA A 167 2.58 2.87 14.37
C ALA A 167 3.84 3.28 15.15
N GLY A 168 5.01 3.03 14.56
CA GLY A 168 6.34 3.14 15.16
C GLY A 168 6.76 1.92 15.98
N SER A 169 5.91 0.91 16.18
CA SER A 169 6.28 -0.29 16.97
C SER A 169 7.43 -1.05 16.30
N VAL A 170 8.45 -1.41 17.07
CA VAL A 170 9.57 -2.26 16.67
C VAL A 170 9.32 -3.65 17.22
N GLY A 171 9.38 -4.68 16.38
CA GLY A 171 9.07 -6.04 16.81
C GLY A 171 10.00 -7.10 16.27
N ILE A 172 9.94 -8.29 16.87
CA ILE A 172 10.64 -9.51 16.45
C ILE A 172 9.63 -10.62 16.11
N ALA A 173 9.87 -11.31 15.00
CA ALA A 173 9.16 -12.53 14.60
C ALA A 173 10.10 -13.53 13.92
N GLY A 174 10.29 -14.69 14.55
CA GLY A 174 11.29 -15.66 14.13
C GLY A 174 12.67 -15.02 14.13
N THR A 175 13.36 -15.09 12.99
CA THR A 175 14.70 -14.52 12.77
C THR A 175 14.67 -13.10 12.19
N GLN A 176 13.53 -12.41 12.25
CA GLN A 176 13.34 -11.10 11.64
C GLN A 176 13.03 -10.03 12.69
N THR A 177 13.51 -8.81 12.42
CA THR A 177 13.07 -7.59 13.08
C THR A 177 12.45 -6.64 12.03
N GLY A 178 11.71 -5.64 12.48
CA GLY A 178 10.93 -4.79 11.61
C GLY A 178 10.23 -3.69 12.39
N VAL A 179 9.73 -2.69 11.67
CA VAL A 179 9.10 -1.52 12.28
C VAL A 179 7.79 -1.23 11.57
N TYR A 180 6.71 -1.14 12.35
CA TYR A 180 5.36 -0.90 11.84
C TYR A 180 5.19 0.58 11.45
N PRO A 181 4.97 0.93 10.17
CA PRO A 181 4.86 2.33 9.75
C PRO A 181 3.47 2.90 10.05
N VAL A 182 2.43 2.05 10.05
CA VAL A 182 1.05 2.42 10.33
C VAL A 182 0.43 1.49 11.37
N SER A 183 -0.54 2.01 12.13
CA SER A 183 -1.26 1.22 13.14
C SER A 183 -2.05 0.13 12.43
N SER A 184 -1.83 -1.13 12.80
CA SER A 184 -2.38 -2.27 12.06
C SER A 184 -2.41 -3.54 12.90
N PRO A 185 -3.20 -4.57 12.53
CA PRO A 185 -3.12 -5.87 13.18
C PRO A 185 -1.74 -6.51 12.98
N GLY A 186 -1.23 -7.23 13.98
CA GLY A 186 0.10 -7.84 13.92
C GLY A 186 0.37 -8.87 15.02
N ALA A 187 1.24 -9.83 14.72
CA ALA A 187 1.58 -10.95 15.62
C ALA A 187 3.06 -10.97 16.04
N TRP A 188 3.78 -9.87 15.83
CA TRP A 188 5.18 -9.77 16.22
C TRP A 188 5.31 -9.41 17.70
N ASN A 189 6.40 -9.84 18.33
CA ASN A 189 6.72 -9.49 19.71
C ASN A 189 7.25 -8.06 19.73
N ILE A 190 6.48 -7.12 20.27
CA ILE A 190 6.82 -5.69 20.30
C ILE A 190 7.80 -5.41 21.45
N ILE A 191 9.01 -5.01 21.11
CA ILE A 191 10.12 -4.80 22.05
C ILE A 191 10.42 -3.32 22.31
N GLY A 192 9.88 -2.42 21.49
CA GLY A 192 10.07 -0.98 21.64
C GLY A 192 9.29 -0.21 20.60
N ARG A 193 9.45 1.12 20.61
CA ARG A 193 8.76 2.02 19.68
C ARG A 193 9.66 3.18 19.27
N THR A 194 9.63 3.53 17.99
CA THR A 194 10.29 4.72 17.44
C THR A 194 9.31 5.89 17.33
N PRO A 195 9.75 7.13 17.61
CA PRO A 195 8.93 8.32 17.36
C PRO A 195 8.94 8.75 15.89
N LEU A 196 9.83 8.18 15.05
CA LEU A 196 9.98 8.59 13.67
C LEU A 196 8.77 8.16 12.81
N THR A 197 8.41 9.03 11.87
CA THR A 197 7.47 8.70 10.80
C THR A 197 8.20 7.96 9.68
N LEU A 198 7.86 6.68 9.50
CA LEU A 198 8.52 5.77 8.56
C LEU A 198 8.09 5.93 7.11
N PHE A 199 6.84 6.34 6.90
CA PHE A 199 6.28 6.54 5.58
C PHE A 199 5.43 7.80 5.59
N GLU A 200 5.64 8.67 4.60
CA GLU A 200 4.96 9.95 4.43
C GLU A 200 4.87 10.26 2.92
N PRO A 201 3.65 10.24 2.33
CA PRO A 201 3.42 10.46 0.91
C PRO A 201 3.97 11.79 0.38
N SER A 202 3.98 12.82 1.22
CA SER A 202 4.42 14.16 0.83
C SER A 202 5.94 14.33 0.74
N ARG A 203 6.73 13.39 1.28
CA ARG A 203 8.20 13.43 1.18
C ARG A 203 8.66 13.06 -0.24
N GLU A 204 9.76 13.65 -0.69
CA GLU A 204 10.45 13.27 -1.93
C GLU A 204 10.80 11.77 -1.92
N GLN A 205 11.29 11.26 -0.79
CA GLN A 205 11.39 9.83 -0.52
C GLN A 205 10.27 9.43 0.43
N HIS A 206 9.21 8.85 -0.11
CA HIS A 206 8.02 8.51 0.66
C HIS A 206 8.29 7.60 1.86
N SER A 207 9.29 6.71 1.77
CA SER A 207 9.71 5.83 2.85
C SER A 207 11.07 6.25 3.43
N LEU A 208 11.17 6.29 4.76
CA LEU A 208 12.40 6.58 5.51
C LEU A 208 13.48 5.54 5.22
N VAL A 209 13.09 4.26 5.12
CA VAL A 209 13.97 3.13 4.78
C VAL A 209 13.66 2.69 3.35
N GLN A 210 14.71 2.38 2.59
CA GLN A 210 14.65 1.88 1.22
C GLN A 210 15.19 0.45 1.14
N ALA A 211 14.78 -0.31 0.14
CA ALA A 211 15.40 -1.61 -0.13
C ALA A 211 16.89 -1.42 -0.45
N GLY A 212 17.75 -2.19 0.23
CA GLY A 212 19.21 -2.07 0.14
C GLY A 212 19.86 -1.24 1.24
N ASP A 213 19.08 -0.50 2.04
CA ASP A 213 19.60 0.24 3.20
C ASP A 213 20.13 -0.71 4.29
N VAL A 214 21.02 -0.16 5.12
CA VAL A 214 21.38 -0.75 6.42
C VAL A 214 20.70 0.05 7.52
N VAL A 215 19.81 -0.58 8.26
CA VAL A 215 19.15 0.01 9.43
C VAL A 215 19.99 -0.27 10.68
N ARG A 216 20.17 0.74 11.52
CA ARG A 216 20.71 0.61 12.87
C ARG A 216 19.72 1.18 13.86
N PHE A 217 19.55 0.53 14.99
CA PHE A 217 18.73 1.06 16.07
C PHE A 217 19.58 1.79 17.10
N SER A 218 19.04 2.85 17.69
CA SER A 218 19.66 3.55 18.81
C SER A 218 18.68 3.60 19.97
N PRO A 219 19.05 3.23 21.21
CA PRO A 219 18.16 3.34 22.34
C PRO A 219 17.94 4.82 22.69
N ILE A 220 16.72 5.17 23.07
CA ILE A 220 16.35 6.47 23.63
C ILE A 220 15.49 6.28 24.89
N SER A 221 15.44 7.31 25.73
CA SER A 221 14.57 7.34 26.91
C SER A 221 13.10 7.59 26.53
N LEU A 222 12.18 7.32 27.47
CA LEU A 222 10.76 7.65 27.29
C LEU A 222 10.54 9.16 27.12
N GLN A 223 11.30 9.99 27.86
CA GLN A 223 11.23 11.43 27.74
C GLN A 223 11.61 11.90 26.32
N GLU A 224 12.75 11.43 25.79
CA GLU A 224 13.18 11.75 24.42
C GLU A 224 12.18 11.24 23.36
N PHE A 225 11.52 10.11 23.62
CA PHE A 225 10.47 9.60 22.75
C PHE A 225 9.28 10.55 22.70
N GLU A 226 8.78 10.99 23.86
CA GLU A 226 7.65 11.90 23.96
C GLU A 226 7.94 13.27 23.32
N GLU A 227 9.13 13.83 23.56
CA GLU A 227 9.60 15.09 22.95
C GLU A 227 9.67 15.01 21.42
N LYS A 228 10.14 13.89 20.87
CA LYS A 228 10.22 13.70 19.41
C LYS A 228 8.88 13.37 18.76
N GLN A 229 8.00 12.69 19.49
CA GLN A 229 6.69 12.30 18.98
C GLN A 229 5.79 13.51 18.73
N SER A 230 5.86 14.55 19.57
CA SER A 230 5.08 15.78 19.38
C SER A 230 5.47 16.54 18.11
N ASP A 231 6.70 16.37 17.63
CA ASP A 231 7.24 17.12 16.50
C ASP A 231 7.07 16.38 15.15
N GLU A 232 7.02 15.04 15.14
CA GLU A 232 7.07 14.25 13.88
C GLU A 232 5.85 13.36 13.60
N PHE A 233 5.02 13.06 14.61
CA PHE A 233 4.01 11.99 14.49
C PHE A 233 2.62 12.50 14.14
N THR A 234 2.46 13.09 12.97
CA THR A 234 1.14 13.27 12.36
C THR A 234 0.81 12.04 11.53
N CYS A 235 -0.27 11.32 11.88
CA CYS A 235 -0.92 10.45 10.90
C CYS A 235 -1.21 11.29 9.66
N TYR A 236 -0.83 10.79 8.47
CA TYR A 236 -0.79 11.50 7.19
C TYR A 236 -1.58 12.80 7.23
N PRO A 237 -0.93 13.99 7.27
CA PRO A 237 -1.66 15.23 7.17
C PRO A 237 -2.53 15.07 5.93
N GLN A 238 -3.85 15.01 6.13
CA GLN A 238 -4.74 14.72 5.03
C GLN A 238 -4.49 15.81 4.02
N ILE A 239 -3.95 15.44 2.86
CA ILE A 239 -3.81 16.35 1.73
C ILE A 239 -5.24 16.61 1.29
N CYS A 240 -5.87 17.57 1.96
CA CYS A 240 -7.20 18.07 1.70
C CYS A 240 -7.05 19.40 0.98
N ASP A 241 -6.33 19.42 -0.14
CA ASP A 241 -6.46 20.53 -1.09
C ASP A 241 -7.72 20.28 -1.91
N VAL A 242 -8.87 20.39 -1.25
CA VAL A 242 -10.13 20.61 -1.94
C VAL A 242 -10.28 22.12 -1.97
N SER A 243 -10.24 22.73 -3.15
CA SER A 243 -10.42 24.18 -3.25
C SER A 243 -11.75 24.57 -2.60
N GLU A 244 -11.72 25.47 -1.61
CA GLU A 244 -12.92 26.04 -0.93
C GLU A 244 -13.80 26.90 -1.86
N GLN A 245 -13.69 26.73 -3.18
CA GLN A 245 -14.64 27.32 -4.11
C GLN A 245 -15.96 26.57 -3.98
N ASP A 246 -17.07 27.28 -4.18
CA ASP A 246 -18.43 26.77 -4.13
C ASP A 246 -18.66 25.85 -5.36
N VAL A 247 -17.99 24.71 -5.39
CA VAL A 247 -18.05 23.74 -6.49
C VAL A 247 -19.24 22.83 -6.21
N GLY A 248 -20.15 22.74 -7.19
CA GLY A 248 -21.32 21.87 -7.11
C GLY A 248 -20.94 20.42 -6.79
N GLY A 249 -21.80 19.70 -6.08
CA GLY A 249 -21.47 18.37 -5.60
C GLY A 249 -22.65 17.49 -5.24
N CYS A 250 -22.41 16.56 -4.32
CA CYS A 250 -23.46 15.83 -3.63
C CYS A 250 -23.13 15.59 -2.16
N ASP A 251 -24.17 15.60 -1.32
CA ASP A 251 -24.06 15.29 0.10
C ASP A 251 -24.52 13.86 0.37
N VAL A 252 -23.79 13.18 1.24
CA VAL A 252 -24.08 11.81 1.66
C VAL A 252 -25.11 11.83 2.79
N LEU A 253 -26.36 11.43 2.50
CA LEU A 253 -27.38 11.22 3.52
C LEU A 253 -27.12 9.92 4.29
N GLU A 254 -26.87 8.84 3.55
CA GLU A 254 -26.51 7.53 4.06
C GLU A 254 -25.32 6.98 3.26
N PRO A 255 -24.26 6.43 3.89
CA PRO A 255 -23.05 6.04 3.17
C PRO A 255 -23.10 4.66 2.49
N GLY A 256 -24.13 3.86 2.76
CA GLY A 256 -24.15 2.43 2.39
C GLY A 256 -23.23 1.59 3.30
N MET A 257 -22.97 0.34 2.90
CA MET A 257 -22.15 -0.58 3.72
C MET A 257 -20.66 -0.26 3.62
N LEU A 258 -20.16 -0.06 2.40
CA LEU A 258 -18.79 0.38 2.15
C LEU A 258 -18.73 1.07 0.78
N THR A 259 -18.66 2.40 0.83
CA THR A 259 -18.53 3.26 -0.36
C THR A 259 -17.21 4.03 -0.29
N THR A 260 -16.38 3.95 -1.33
CA THR A 260 -15.08 4.63 -1.40
C THR A 260 -14.88 5.27 -2.77
N VAL A 261 -14.10 6.34 -2.83
CA VAL A 261 -13.65 6.90 -4.11
C VAL A 261 -12.51 6.03 -4.65
N GLN A 262 -12.64 5.58 -5.90
CA GLN A 262 -11.61 4.81 -6.61
C GLN A 262 -11.47 5.30 -8.05
N ASP A 263 -10.25 5.19 -8.57
CA ASP A 263 -9.88 5.34 -9.98
C ASP A 263 -9.17 4.05 -10.45
N GLU A 264 -8.28 4.13 -11.44
CA GLU A 264 -7.49 2.97 -11.91
C GLU A 264 -6.45 2.45 -10.90
N GLY A 265 -6.17 3.21 -9.83
CA GLY A 265 -5.25 2.85 -8.77
C GLY A 265 -3.85 3.46 -8.89
N ARG A 266 -3.02 3.21 -7.88
CA ARG A 266 -1.65 3.70 -7.71
C ARG A 266 -0.63 2.66 -8.16
N TRP A 267 -0.19 2.77 -9.41
CA TRP A 267 0.83 1.90 -9.99
C TRP A 267 2.25 2.40 -9.73
N GLY A 268 3.23 1.49 -9.75
CA GLY A 268 4.66 1.85 -9.59
C GLY A 268 5.14 1.95 -8.15
N LEU A 269 4.31 1.58 -7.17
CA LEU A 269 4.59 1.75 -5.74
C LEU A 269 4.46 0.45 -4.94
N GLN A 270 4.20 -0.69 -5.59
CA GLN A 270 4.04 -1.98 -4.92
C GLN A 270 5.34 -2.45 -4.28
N ASN A 271 6.50 -2.07 -4.85
CA ASN A 271 7.82 -2.32 -4.26
C ASN A 271 8.04 -1.59 -2.91
N MET A 272 7.18 -0.62 -2.56
CA MET A 272 7.17 0.06 -1.26
C MET A 272 6.06 -0.45 -0.33
N GLY A 273 5.35 -1.52 -0.71
CA GLY A 273 4.23 -2.07 0.05
C GLY A 273 2.92 -1.28 -0.10
N ILE A 274 2.80 -0.43 -1.13
CA ILE A 274 1.54 0.25 -1.46
C ILE A 274 0.81 -0.57 -2.53
N PRO A 275 -0.33 -1.21 -2.20
CA PRO A 275 -1.11 -1.92 -3.21
C PRO A 275 -1.70 -0.94 -4.22
N VAL A 276 -1.94 -1.44 -5.44
CA VAL A 276 -2.57 -0.66 -6.52
C VAL A 276 -3.87 0.00 -6.06
N SER A 277 -4.68 -0.68 -5.25
CA SER A 277 -6.03 -0.21 -4.94
C SER A 277 -6.83 -0.07 -6.25
N GLY A 278 -7.60 1.00 -6.40
CA GLY A 278 -8.37 1.23 -7.61
C GLY A 278 -9.55 0.28 -7.73
N ALA A 279 -10.14 0.35 -8.91
CA ALA A 279 -11.32 -0.43 -9.22
C ALA A 279 -11.08 -1.93 -9.13
N MET A 280 -11.88 -2.57 -8.28
CA MET A 280 -11.97 -4.03 -8.23
C MET A 280 -12.52 -4.60 -9.54
N ASP A 281 -13.47 -3.90 -10.16
CA ASP A 281 -13.96 -4.18 -11.52
C ASP A 281 -13.65 -2.98 -12.42
N ARG A 282 -12.47 -3.03 -13.05
CA ARG A 282 -11.98 -1.95 -13.91
C ARG A 282 -12.83 -1.77 -15.17
N GLN A 283 -13.42 -2.86 -15.68
CA GLN A 283 -14.24 -2.79 -16.89
C GLN A 283 -15.54 -2.06 -16.62
N ALA A 284 -16.19 -2.35 -15.48
CA ALA A 284 -17.39 -1.64 -15.08
C ALA A 284 -17.12 -0.15 -14.84
N LEU A 285 -16.01 0.21 -14.16
CA LEU A 285 -15.60 1.62 -14.00
C LEU A 285 -15.40 2.30 -15.36
N ALA A 286 -14.59 1.71 -16.24
CA ALA A 286 -14.28 2.27 -17.56
C ALA A 286 -15.54 2.53 -18.40
N LEU A 287 -16.43 1.53 -18.48
CA LEU A 287 -17.69 1.65 -19.21
C LEU A 287 -18.63 2.68 -18.59
N GLY A 288 -18.70 2.76 -17.26
CA GLY A 288 -19.48 3.77 -16.55
C GLY A 288 -18.96 5.18 -16.84
N ASN A 289 -17.64 5.36 -16.85
CA ASN A 289 -16.99 6.61 -17.24
C ASN A 289 -17.32 7.01 -18.68
N PHE A 290 -17.23 6.07 -19.64
CA PHE A 290 -17.60 6.35 -21.03
C PHE A 290 -19.08 6.73 -21.20
N LEU A 291 -20.00 6.13 -20.45
CA LEU A 291 -21.42 6.47 -20.50
C LEU A 291 -21.71 7.92 -20.11
N VAL A 292 -20.92 8.50 -19.20
CA VAL A 292 -21.07 9.89 -18.75
C VAL A 292 -20.11 10.86 -19.45
N GLY A 293 -19.32 10.38 -20.42
CA GLY A 293 -18.40 11.19 -21.22
C GLY A 293 -17.03 11.43 -20.60
N ASN A 294 -16.64 10.66 -19.59
CA ASN A 294 -15.33 10.73 -18.96
C ASN A 294 -14.28 9.89 -19.72
N GLU A 295 -13.01 10.18 -19.47
CA GLU A 295 -11.90 9.26 -19.78
C GLU A 295 -11.87 8.06 -18.82
N GLU A 296 -11.17 6.98 -19.21
CA GLU A 296 -11.14 5.69 -18.49
C GLU A 296 -10.71 5.84 -17.01
N GLY A 297 -9.79 6.77 -16.73
CA GLY A 297 -9.19 6.99 -15.40
C GLY A 297 -9.93 7.97 -14.47
N ALA A 298 -11.12 8.45 -14.81
CA ALA A 298 -11.87 9.35 -13.93
C ALA A 298 -12.32 8.63 -12.64
N ALA A 299 -12.21 9.32 -11.50
CA ALA A 299 -12.59 8.76 -10.21
C ALA A 299 -14.12 8.65 -10.06
N ALA A 300 -14.56 7.54 -9.48
CA ALA A 300 -15.97 7.22 -9.25
C ALA A 300 -16.17 6.62 -7.85
N LEU A 301 -17.43 6.43 -7.44
CA LEU A 301 -17.74 5.71 -6.19
C LEU A 301 -17.77 4.21 -6.45
N GLU A 302 -16.86 3.47 -5.82
CA GLU A 302 -16.99 2.02 -5.65
C GLU A 302 -17.95 1.74 -4.50
N ILE A 303 -18.97 0.94 -4.75
CA ILE A 303 -20.05 0.63 -3.84
C ILE A 303 -20.11 -0.88 -3.60
N THR A 304 -20.05 -1.31 -2.35
CA THR A 304 -20.09 -2.74 -1.97
C THR A 304 -21.40 -3.10 -1.27
N LEU A 305 -22.10 -4.11 -1.78
CA LEU A 305 -23.35 -4.73 -1.24
C LEU A 305 -24.57 -3.82 -1.11
N SER A 306 -24.46 -2.66 -0.47
CA SER A 306 -25.53 -1.66 -0.37
C SER A 306 -24.97 -0.25 -0.56
N GLY A 307 -25.62 0.51 -1.44
CA GLY A 307 -25.15 1.82 -1.87
C GLY A 307 -25.57 2.99 -0.98
N PRO A 308 -25.00 4.17 -1.25
CA PRO A 308 -25.33 5.37 -0.52
C PRO A 308 -26.69 5.95 -0.95
N CYS A 309 -27.23 6.81 -0.09
CA CYS A 309 -28.27 7.77 -0.41
C CYS A 309 -27.63 9.15 -0.51
N LEU A 310 -27.72 9.79 -1.67
CA LEU A 310 -27.04 11.04 -2.00
C LEU A 310 -28.05 12.11 -2.40
N VAL A 311 -27.88 13.33 -1.92
CA VAL A 311 -28.60 14.51 -2.44
C VAL A 311 -27.65 15.35 -3.27
N PHE A 312 -28.05 15.65 -4.51
CA PHE A 312 -27.21 16.42 -5.42
C PHE A 312 -27.41 17.93 -5.18
N THR A 313 -26.31 18.66 -5.00
CA THR A 313 -26.30 20.12 -4.83
C THR A 313 -26.05 20.86 -6.14
N THR A 314 -25.82 20.11 -7.23
CA THR A 314 -25.72 20.59 -8.61
C THR A 314 -26.36 19.59 -9.58
N ASP A 315 -26.66 20.03 -10.79
CA ASP A 315 -27.06 19.13 -11.87
C ASP A 315 -25.88 18.23 -12.26
N ALA A 316 -26.11 16.93 -12.38
CA ALA A 316 -25.06 15.96 -12.69
C ALA A 316 -25.57 14.85 -13.63
N LEU A 317 -24.77 14.47 -14.62
CA LEU A 317 -25.01 13.29 -15.44
C LEU A 317 -24.30 12.10 -14.76
N VAL A 318 -25.04 11.05 -14.43
CA VAL A 318 -24.50 9.89 -13.70
C VAL A 318 -24.82 8.58 -14.40
N ALA A 319 -24.01 7.55 -14.16
CA ALA A 319 -24.29 6.18 -14.58
C ALA A 319 -23.88 5.20 -13.48
N LEU A 320 -24.73 4.21 -13.22
CA LEU A 320 -24.40 3.07 -12.37
C LEU A 320 -24.03 1.87 -13.23
N THR A 321 -22.84 1.31 -13.06
CA THR A 321 -22.37 0.09 -13.73
C THR A 321 -21.90 -0.97 -12.73
N GLY A 322 -21.63 -2.19 -13.22
CA GLY A 322 -21.31 -3.34 -12.37
C GLY A 322 -22.58 -4.08 -11.92
N ALA A 323 -22.64 -4.49 -10.65
CA ALA A 323 -23.81 -5.14 -10.08
C ALA A 323 -25.03 -4.21 -10.07
N ASP A 324 -26.21 -4.77 -10.34
CA ASP A 324 -27.46 -4.03 -10.18
C ASP A 324 -27.73 -3.79 -8.69
N MET A 325 -27.98 -2.53 -8.32
CA MET A 325 -28.20 -2.10 -6.94
C MET A 325 -29.61 -1.52 -6.72
N GLY A 326 -30.50 -1.64 -7.72
CA GLY A 326 -31.82 -1.00 -7.70
C GLY A 326 -31.71 0.52 -7.58
N LEU A 327 -31.03 1.14 -8.54
CA LEU A 327 -30.83 2.59 -8.57
C LEU A 327 -32.17 3.32 -8.69
N GLN A 328 -32.39 4.31 -7.83
CA GLN A 328 -33.55 5.18 -7.88
C GLN A 328 -33.15 6.65 -7.84
N VAL A 329 -33.88 7.49 -8.57
CA VAL A 329 -33.80 8.96 -8.48
C VAL A 329 -35.20 9.50 -8.17
N ASP A 330 -35.34 10.18 -7.04
CA ASP A 330 -36.63 10.66 -6.50
C ASP A 330 -37.70 9.55 -6.45
N GLY A 331 -37.28 8.33 -6.08
CA GLY A 331 -38.12 7.15 -5.99
C GLY A 331 -38.52 6.51 -7.33
N ARG A 332 -37.94 6.94 -8.46
CA ARG A 332 -38.12 6.33 -9.78
C ARG A 332 -36.96 5.41 -10.12
N ASP A 333 -37.27 4.18 -10.52
CA ASP A 333 -36.27 3.20 -10.92
C ASP A 333 -35.52 3.64 -12.18
N ILE A 334 -34.19 3.59 -12.12
CA ILE A 334 -33.29 3.84 -13.24
C ILE A 334 -32.55 2.54 -13.56
N PRO A 335 -32.60 2.05 -14.81
CA PRO A 335 -31.82 0.90 -15.21
C PRO A 335 -30.31 1.14 -15.03
N ALA A 336 -29.59 0.14 -14.54
CA ALA A 336 -28.13 0.14 -14.59
C ALA A 336 -27.63 0.25 -16.04
N TRP A 337 -26.35 0.59 -16.22
CA TRP A 337 -25.69 0.75 -17.53
C TRP A 337 -26.33 1.83 -18.42
N THR A 338 -26.97 2.82 -17.82
CA THR A 338 -27.62 3.95 -18.50
C THR A 338 -27.18 5.26 -17.86
N ALA A 339 -26.89 6.27 -18.69
CA ALA A 339 -26.62 7.62 -18.21
C ALA A 339 -27.95 8.35 -17.92
N VAL A 340 -28.06 8.99 -16.75
CA VAL A 340 -29.25 9.73 -16.31
C VAL A 340 -28.85 11.11 -15.78
N LEU A 341 -29.60 12.13 -16.15
CA LEU A 341 -29.43 13.48 -15.61
C LEU A 341 -30.16 13.57 -14.26
N VAL A 342 -29.40 13.77 -13.20
CA VAL A 342 -29.89 14.05 -11.85
C VAL A 342 -29.87 15.56 -11.63
N ARG A 343 -31.01 16.14 -11.26
CA ARG A 343 -31.12 17.59 -11.05
C ARG A 343 -30.71 17.97 -9.64
N THR A 344 -30.27 19.20 -9.47
CA THR A 344 -30.04 19.83 -8.16
C THR A 344 -31.27 19.63 -7.26
N GLY A 345 -31.04 19.19 -6.02
CA GLY A 345 -32.07 18.87 -5.03
C GLY A 345 -32.66 17.46 -5.15
N SER A 346 -32.35 16.71 -6.20
CA SER A 346 -32.83 15.32 -6.34
C SER A 346 -32.07 14.38 -5.43
N VAL A 347 -32.73 13.30 -5.02
CA VAL A 347 -32.15 12.26 -4.17
C VAL A 347 -31.92 11.00 -5.00
N LEU A 348 -30.67 10.52 -5.01
CA LEU A 348 -30.27 9.24 -5.59
C LEU A 348 -30.12 8.22 -4.46
N SER A 349 -30.76 7.06 -4.60
CA SER A 349 -30.69 5.99 -3.61
C SER A 349 -30.53 4.62 -4.26
N MET A 350 -30.04 3.66 -3.49
CA MET A 350 -29.89 2.26 -3.90
C MET A 350 -30.43 1.36 -2.81
N THR A 351 -31.14 0.30 -3.19
CA THR A 351 -31.67 -0.68 -2.23
C THR A 351 -30.61 -1.70 -1.80
N GLY A 352 -29.63 -1.96 -2.67
CA GLY A 352 -28.57 -2.95 -2.51
C GLY A 352 -28.54 -3.97 -3.64
N CYS A 353 -27.57 -4.88 -3.61
CA CYS A 353 -27.36 -5.87 -4.68
C CYS A 353 -28.62 -6.68 -5.01
N ILE A 354 -29.06 -6.59 -6.27
CA ILE A 354 -30.16 -7.38 -6.82
C ILE A 354 -29.56 -8.49 -7.70
N GLY A 355 -29.68 -9.74 -7.24
CA GLY A 355 -29.18 -10.90 -8.00
C GLY A 355 -27.67 -11.09 -7.87
N ALA A 356 -26.98 -11.18 -9.00
CA ALA A 356 -25.55 -11.52 -9.05
C ALA A 356 -24.65 -10.28 -8.95
N GLY A 357 -23.49 -10.45 -8.32
CA GLY A 357 -22.50 -9.39 -8.12
C GLY A 357 -22.63 -8.72 -6.75
N CYS A 358 -21.53 -8.14 -6.27
CA CYS A 358 -21.44 -7.52 -4.95
C CYS A 358 -20.89 -6.08 -4.98
N ARG A 359 -20.63 -5.55 -6.18
CA ARG A 359 -19.91 -4.29 -6.36
C ARG A 359 -20.42 -3.51 -7.57
N ALA A 360 -20.64 -2.22 -7.39
CA ALA A 360 -21.11 -1.31 -8.43
C ALA A 360 -20.32 0.00 -8.44
N TRP A 361 -20.45 0.75 -9.53
CA TRP A 361 -19.70 1.96 -9.81
C TRP A 361 -20.66 3.09 -10.15
N LEU A 362 -20.73 4.11 -9.29
CA LEU A 362 -21.45 5.33 -9.62
C LEU A 362 -20.47 6.34 -10.23
N CYS A 363 -20.48 6.43 -11.56
CA CYS A 363 -19.72 7.40 -12.32
C CYS A 363 -20.52 8.68 -12.48
N VAL A 364 -19.85 9.82 -12.42
CA VAL A 364 -20.42 11.16 -12.61
C VAL A 364 -19.62 11.85 -13.70
N ALA A 365 -20.26 12.53 -14.65
CA ALA A 365 -19.57 13.37 -15.63
C ALA A 365 -18.60 14.35 -14.92
N GLY A 366 -17.39 14.50 -15.45
CA GLY A 366 -16.27 15.21 -14.80
C GLY A 366 -15.47 14.35 -13.83
N GLY A 367 -16.13 13.40 -13.15
CA GLY A 367 -15.55 12.56 -12.11
C GLY A 367 -15.64 13.20 -10.72
N ILE A 368 -15.18 12.46 -9.71
CA ILE A 368 -15.18 12.92 -8.32
C ILE A 368 -13.90 13.67 -8.01
N ASP A 369 -14.04 14.90 -7.53
CA ASP A 369 -12.91 15.76 -7.19
C ASP A 369 -12.36 15.40 -5.80
N VAL A 370 -11.27 14.64 -5.83
CA VAL A 370 -10.41 14.40 -4.67
C VAL A 370 -8.94 14.56 -5.08
N PRO A 371 -8.04 14.91 -4.14
CA PRO A 371 -6.63 15.09 -4.46
C PRO A 371 -5.96 13.81 -4.96
N TYR A 372 -5.01 13.98 -5.87
CA TYR A 372 -4.07 12.91 -6.22
C TYR A 372 -3.11 12.69 -5.06
N VAL A 373 -3.06 11.45 -4.56
CA VAL A 373 -2.07 11.03 -3.57
C VAL A 373 -1.26 9.91 -4.18
N LEU A 374 0.04 10.17 -4.41
CA LEU A 374 0.95 9.23 -5.06
C LEU A 374 0.44 8.73 -6.42
N GLY A 375 -0.02 9.66 -7.25
CA GLY A 375 -0.43 9.38 -8.63
C GLY A 375 -1.84 8.82 -8.81
N SER A 376 -2.64 8.65 -7.75
CA SER A 376 -4.06 8.26 -7.92
C SER A 376 -4.99 8.85 -6.86
N ARG A 377 -6.28 8.90 -7.20
CA ARG A 377 -7.42 9.31 -6.38
C ARG A 377 -8.04 8.16 -5.59
N SER A 378 -7.48 6.96 -5.67
CA SER A 378 -8.03 5.78 -5.03
C SER A 378 -7.86 5.76 -3.51
N THR A 379 -8.87 5.22 -2.82
CA THR A 379 -8.84 5.04 -1.36
C THR A 379 -8.15 3.73 -0.97
N LEU A 380 -7.03 3.80 -0.25
CA LEU A 380 -6.42 2.67 0.46
C LEU A 380 -6.78 2.74 1.95
N LEU A 381 -7.85 2.03 2.32
CA LEU A 381 -8.43 2.05 3.67
C LEU A 381 -7.42 1.69 4.76
N ARG A 382 -6.59 0.66 4.52
CA ARG A 382 -5.65 0.13 5.52
C ARG A 382 -4.59 1.15 5.94
N ALA A 383 -4.24 2.06 5.05
CA ALA A 383 -3.25 3.10 5.29
C ALA A 383 -3.87 4.51 5.35
N ALA A 384 -5.20 4.62 5.35
CA ALA A 384 -5.89 5.90 5.30
C ALA A 384 -5.37 6.86 4.19
N LEU A 385 -5.15 6.35 2.98
CA LEU A 385 -4.45 7.06 1.90
C LEU A 385 -5.37 7.30 0.68
N GLY A 386 -5.34 8.51 0.12
CA GLY A 386 -6.07 8.89 -1.10
C GLY A 386 -7.60 8.93 -0.95
N GLY A 387 -8.32 9.08 -2.05
CA GLY A 387 -9.79 9.14 -2.04
C GLY A 387 -10.36 10.25 -1.18
N PHE A 388 -11.59 10.06 -0.70
CA PHE A 388 -12.19 11.00 0.23
C PHE A 388 -11.61 10.80 1.64
N ARG A 389 -10.62 11.63 1.98
CA ARG A 389 -10.01 11.65 3.33
C ARG A 389 -9.43 10.29 3.76
N GLY A 390 -8.95 9.48 2.82
CA GLY A 390 -8.35 8.17 3.14
C GLY A 390 -9.34 7.11 3.61
N ARG A 391 -10.65 7.35 3.55
CA ARG A 391 -11.64 6.49 4.21
C ARG A 391 -12.88 6.25 3.35
N ALA A 392 -13.70 5.31 3.80
CA ALA A 392 -15.05 5.17 3.31
C ALA A 392 -15.89 6.42 3.64
N LEU A 393 -16.89 6.68 2.80
CA LEU A 393 -17.86 7.75 3.00
C LEU A 393 -18.62 7.55 4.31
N ARG A 394 -19.08 8.65 4.89
CA ARG A 394 -19.92 8.73 6.09
C ARG A 394 -21.07 9.68 5.81
N ALA A 395 -22.15 9.52 6.57
CA ALA A 395 -23.24 10.49 6.54
C ALA A 395 -22.70 11.90 6.81
N ARG A 396 -23.23 12.88 6.07
CA ARG A 396 -22.83 14.30 6.07
C ARG A 396 -21.47 14.60 5.45
N ASP A 397 -20.85 13.64 4.76
CA ASP A 397 -19.76 13.97 3.85
C ASP A 397 -20.33 14.73 2.63
N SER A 398 -19.60 15.74 2.17
CA SER A 398 -19.89 16.47 0.92
C SER A 398 -18.79 16.13 -0.08
N LEU A 399 -19.18 15.63 -1.24
CA LEU A 399 -18.29 15.32 -2.36
C LEU A 399 -18.37 16.41 -3.41
N HIS A 400 -17.20 16.90 -3.83
CA HIS A 400 -17.12 17.82 -4.96
C HIS A 400 -17.07 17.03 -6.26
N LEU A 401 -17.71 17.56 -7.29
CA LEU A 401 -17.75 16.98 -8.64
C LEU A 401 -17.04 17.95 -9.59
N HIS A 402 -16.31 17.43 -10.57
CA HIS A 402 -15.54 18.22 -11.53
C HIS A 402 -16.37 18.89 -12.62
#